data_AF-A0A515L3M6-F1
#
_entry.id   AF-A0A515L3M6-F1
#
_cell.length_a   1.000
_cell.length_b   1.000
_cell.length_c   1.000
_cell.angle_alpha   90.00
_cell.angle_beta   90.00
_cell.angle_gamma   90.00
#
_symmetry.space_group_name_H-M   'P 1'
#
loop_
_entity.id
_entity.type
_entity.pdbx_description
1 polymer ?
#
loop_
_entity_poly.entity_id
_entity_poly.type
_entity_poly.pdbx_seq_one_letter_code
_entity_poly.pdbx_strand_id
1 'polypeptide(L)' 'IGMHFYPIWEAASIDEWLYNGGPYQLIVLHFLTGVASYMGREWELSYRLGMRPWIFVAFSAPVAAASAVFL' A
#
# COMPACT_ATOMS: atom_id res chain seq x y z
N ILE A 1 17.72 10.49 -1.62
CA ILE A 1 16.92 9.42 -2.25
C ILE A 1 16.02 9.96 -3.35
N GLY A 2 15.25 11.04 -3.15
CA GLY A 2 14.35 11.52 -4.22
C GLY A 2 13.33 10.44 -4.59
N MET A 3 13.16 10.16 -5.89
CA MET A 3 12.28 9.10 -6.40
C MET A 3 12.99 7.76 -6.63
N HIS A 4 14.24 7.61 -6.19
CA HIS A 4 14.95 6.33 -6.29
C HIS A 4 14.29 5.28 -5.39
N PHE A 5 14.30 4.03 -5.85
CA PHE A 5 13.93 2.90 -5.02
C PHE A 5 15.05 2.59 -4.03
N TYR A 6 14.79 2.71 -2.73
CA TYR A 6 15.77 2.56 -1.65
C TYR A 6 15.36 1.43 -0.67
N PRO A 7 15.45 0.17 -1.12
CA PRO A 7 15.21 -0.98 -0.26
C PRO A 7 16.34 -1.17 0.75
N ILE A 8 16.13 -2.03 1.75
CA ILE A 8 17.12 -2.29 2.82
C ILE A 8 18.50 -2.69 2.25
N TRP A 9 18.53 -3.44 1.15
CA TRP A 9 19.77 -3.93 0.52
C TRP A 9 20.51 -2.89 -0.34
N GLU A 10 19.96 -1.68 -0.47
CA GLU A 10 20.64 -0.55 -1.14
C GLU A 10 21.52 0.25 -0.16
N ALA A 11 21.32 0.08 1.15
CA ALA A 11 22.12 0.73 2.19
C ALA A 11 23.33 -0.13 2.57
N ALA A 12 24.43 0.50 2.99
CA ALA A 12 25.62 -0.18 3.51
C ALA A 12 25.39 -0.77 4.92
N SER A 13 24.43 -0.25 5.68
CA SER A 13 24.03 -0.79 6.99
C SER A 13 22.56 -0.47 7.33
N ILE A 14 22.03 -1.15 8.35
CA ILE A 14 20.69 -0.83 8.88
C ILE A 14 20.64 0.58 9.47
N ASP A 15 21.72 1.04 10.13
CA ASP A 15 21.78 2.39 10.70
C ASP A 15 21.69 3.47 9.62
N GLU A 16 22.38 3.28 8.49
CA GLU A 16 22.26 4.17 7.33
C GLU A 16 20.83 4.15 6.77
N TRP A 17 20.23 2.96 6.62
CA TRP A 17 18.86 2.83 6.13
C TRP A 17 17.85 3.56 7.03
N LEU A 18 18.01 3.44 8.35
CA LEU A 18 17.20 4.17 9.33
C LEU A 18 17.43 5.68 9.27
N TYR A 19 18.70 6.11 9.19
CA TYR A 19 19.06 7.52 9.09
C TYR A 19 18.44 8.19 7.85
N ASN A 20 18.44 7.49 6.72
CA ASN A 20 17.90 7.98 5.46
C ASN A 20 16.36 7.82 5.32
N GLY A 21 15.66 7.37 6.37
CA GLY A 21 14.20 7.24 6.35
C GLY A 21 13.69 6.07 5.50
N GLY A 22 14.52 5.06 5.26
CA GLY A 22 14.15 3.84 4.53
C GLY A 22 12.84 3.16 4.98
N PRO A 23 12.49 3.12 6.29
CA PRO A 23 11.21 2.58 6.73
C PRO A 23 9.99 3.22 6.07
N TYR A 24 10.05 4.51 5.72
CA TYR A 24 8.93 5.22 5.10
C TYR A 24 8.54 4.59 3.76
N GLN A 25 9.52 4.41 2.86
CA GLN A 25 9.27 3.82 1.54
C GLN A 25 8.82 2.36 1.66
N LEU A 26 9.39 1.59 2.59
CA LEU A 26 8.95 0.23 2.88
C LEU A 26 7.48 0.21 3.29
N ILE A 27 7.09 1.02 4.27
CA ILE A 27 5.72 1.05 4.81
C ILE A 27 4.73 1.48 3.73
N VAL A 28 4.99 2.61 3.05
CA VAL A 28 4.06 3.17 2.05
C VAL A 28 3.80 2.19 0.90
N LEU A 29 4.85 1.61 0.32
CA LEU A 29 4.70 0.71 -0.83
C LEU A 29 3.96 -0.59 -0.46
N HIS A 30 4.28 -1.19 0.70
CA HIS A 30 3.59 -2.39 1.18
C HIS A 30 2.15 -2.08 1.59
N PHE A 31 1.91 -0.93 2.22
CA PHE A 31 0.57 -0.48 2.59
C PHE A 31 -0.32 -0.31 1.35
N LEU A 32 0.14 0.42 0.32
CA LEU A 32 -0.63 0.65 -0.91
C LEU A 32 -0.97 -0.67 -1.63
N THR A 33 -0.01 -1.60 -1.70
CA THR A 33 -0.25 -2.94 -2.26
C THR A 33 -1.26 -3.74 -1.42
N GLY A 34 -1.13 -3.65 -0.09
CA GLY A 34 -2.03 -4.30 0.86
C GLY A 34 -3.46 -3.80 0.77
N VAL A 35 -3.68 -2.48 0.75
CA VAL A 35 -5.04 -1.91 0.67
C VAL A 35 -5.69 -2.11 -0.69
N ALA A 36 -4.93 -2.10 -1.78
CA ALA A 36 -5.44 -2.46 -3.10
C ALA A 36 -5.90 -3.93 -3.14
N SER A 37 -5.11 -4.83 -2.56
CA SER A 37 -5.49 -6.25 -2.43
C SER A 37 -6.70 -6.43 -1.51
N TYR A 38 -6.78 -5.65 -0.42
CA TYR A 38 -7.90 -5.68 0.51
C TYR A 38 -9.22 -5.23 -0.16
N MET A 39 -9.18 -4.18 -0.98
CA MET A 39 -10.31 -3.77 -1.80
C MET A 39 -10.78 -4.91 -2.72
N GLY A 40 -9.84 -5.61 -3.38
CA GLY A 40 -10.15 -6.81 -4.17
C GLY A 40 -10.78 -7.93 -3.34
N ARG A 41 -10.28 -8.15 -2.12
CA ARG A 41 -10.82 -9.14 -1.17
C ARG A 41 -12.26 -8.84 -0.78
N GLU A 42 -12.64 -7.57 -0.60
CA GLU A 42 -14.03 -7.19 -0.31
C GLU A 42 -14.98 -7.59 -1.44
N TRP A 43 -14.57 -7.36 -2.69
CA TRP A 43 -15.30 -7.85 -3.86
C TRP A 43 -15.37 -9.38 -3.87
N GLU A 44 -14.23 -10.05 -3.71
CA GLU A 44 -14.14 -11.51 -3.80
C GLU A 44 -15.05 -12.19 -2.77
N LEU A 45 -15.06 -11.71 -1.52
CA LEU A 45 -15.94 -12.23 -0.48
C LEU A 45 -17.41 -11.98 -0.80
N SER A 46 -17.75 -10.79 -1.30
CA SER A 46 -19.12 -10.47 -1.71
C SER A 46 -19.62 -11.42 -2.81
N TYR A 47 -18.76 -11.76 -3.77
CA TYR A 47 -19.05 -12.73 -4.82
C TYR A 47 -19.26 -14.14 -4.27
N ARG A 48 -18.33 -14.62 -3.42
CA ARG A 48 -18.39 -15.95 -2.81
C ARG A 48 -19.65 -16.16 -1.95
N LEU A 49 -20.20 -15.09 -1.37
CA LEU A 49 -21.42 -15.11 -0.55
C LEU A 49 -22.70 -14.76 -1.32
N GLY A 50 -22.63 -14.46 -2.62
CA GLY A 50 -23.79 -14.04 -3.41
C GLY A 50 -24.37 -12.68 -2.99
N MET A 51 -23.57 -11.83 -2.37
CA MET A 51 -23.95 -10.47 -1.95
C MET A 51 -23.88 -9.50 -3.14
N ARG A 52 -24.51 -8.32 -2.99
CA ARG A 52 -24.34 -7.22 -3.96
C ARG A 52 -22.92 -6.63 -3.85
N PRO A 53 -22.18 -6.49 -4.96
CA PRO A 53 -20.74 -6.18 -4.92
C PRO A 53 -20.48 -4.67 -4.92
N TRP A 54 -20.88 -3.95 -3.86
CA TRP A 54 -20.71 -2.49 -3.81
C TRP A 54 -19.84 -1.98 -2.65
N ILE A 55 -19.48 -2.85 -1.70
CA ILE A 55 -18.66 -2.49 -0.54
C ILE A 55 -17.27 -1.99 -1.00
N PHE A 56 -16.61 -2.77 -1.86
CA PHE A 56 -15.30 -2.42 -2.39
C PHE A 56 -15.30 -1.13 -3.24
N VAL A 57 -16.44 -0.79 -3.85
CA VAL A 57 -16.61 0.47 -4.61
C VAL A 57 -16.68 1.67 -3.65
N ALA A 58 -17.32 1.53 -2.48
CA ALA A 58 -17.26 2.57 -1.46
C ALA A 58 -15.84 2.68 -0.85
N PHE A 59 -15.18 1.54 -0.62
CA PHE A 59 -13.82 1.49 -0.09
C PHE A 59 -12.76 2.05 -1.07
N SER A 60 -13.06 2.16 -2.37
CA SER A 60 -12.14 2.79 -3.31
C SER A 60 -11.91 4.28 -3.04
N ALA A 61 -12.84 4.97 -2.38
CA ALA A 61 -12.70 6.39 -2.04
C ALA A 61 -11.50 6.66 -1.09
N PRO A 62 -11.39 6.01 0.09
CA PRO A 62 -10.21 6.16 0.94
C PRO A 62 -8.94 5.58 0.31
N VAL A 63 -9.02 4.52 -0.51
CA VAL A 63 -7.84 4.00 -1.23
C VAL A 63 -7.30 5.02 -2.22
N ALA A 64 -8.17 5.71 -2.98
CA ALA A 64 -7.77 6.77 -3.89
C ALA A 64 -7.17 7.97 -3.14
N ALA A 65 -7.78 8.38 -2.03
CA ALA A 65 -7.27 9.46 -1.19
C ALA A 65 -5.88 9.14 -0.61
N ALA A 66 -5.68 7.92 -0.12
CA ALA A 66 -4.39 7.47 0.39
C ALA A 66 -3.33 7.41 -0.72
N SER A 67 -3.70 6.92 -1.90
CA SER A 67 -2.79 6.89 -3.05
C SER A 67 -2.33 8.30 -3.42
N ALA A 68 -3.25 9.27 -3.52
CA ALA A 68 -2.94 10.64 -3.93
C ALA A 68 -1.98 11.41 -2.99
N VAL A 69 -1.89 11.03 -1.71
CA VAL A 69 -0.99 11.68 -0.75
C VAL A 69 0.31 10.93 -0.54
N PHE A 70 0.41 9.68 -1.00
CA PHE A 70 1.57 8.82 -0.78
C PHE A 70 2.34 8.46 -2.06
N LEU A 71 1.72 8.59 -3.24
CA LEU A 71 2.32 8.29 -4.55
C LEU A 71 1.86 9.29 -5.62
#